data_AF-A0A9D2A1Q1-F1
#
_entry.id   AF-A0A9D2A1Q1-F1
#
_cell.length_a   1.000
_cell.length_b   1.000
_cell.length_c   1.000
_cell.angle_alpha   90.00
_cell.angle_beta   90.00
_cell.angle_gamma   90.00
#
_symmetry.space_group_name_H-M   'P 1'
#
loop_
_entity.id
_entity.type
_entity.pdbx_description
1 polymer ?
#
loop_
_entity_poly.entity_id
_entity_poly.type
_entity_poly.pdbx_seq_one_letter_code
_entity_poly.pdbx_strand_id
1 'polypeptide(L)'
;MTLKEVLSAALTYVGMDADILDEENALQDEDVKLLIKCTGFAIDEISSEYLPIACFEEVESDGKKLRYSDFSNMPLRVKKVGRDGKSVPFRARPGYIEVKEDGVFGVEYTCLPAHPSAFTDAIVLAYPVPVKTVALGVASQYCLITGRYEQSTVLSGMFTEDMRTNARPYRSFDWKR
;
A
#
# COMPACT_ATOMS: atom_id res chain seq x y z
N MET A 1 -12.00 5.51 4.32
CA MET A 1 -12.77 4.26 4.15
C MET A 1 -12.31 3.27 5.20
N THR A 2 -13.21 2.39 5.64
CA THR A 2 -12.91 1.28 6.56
C THR A 2 -12.72 -0.04 5.82
N LEU A 3 -12.12 -1.02 6.48
CA LEU A 3 -12.04 -2.39 5.97
C LEU A 3 -13.43 -2.96 5.66
N LYS A 4 -14.41 -2.78 6.55
CA LYS A 4 -15.78 -3.29 6.35
C LYS A 4 -16.44 -2.75 5.08
N GLU A 5 -16.28 -1.46 4.78
CA GLU A 5 -16.82 -0.84 3.57
C GLU A 5 -16.24 -1.49 2.30
N VAL A 6 -14.94 -1.77 2.29
CA VAL A 6 -14.27 -2.43 1.15
C VAL A 6 -14.69 -3.88 1.02
N LEU A 7 -14.75 -4.63 2.14
CA LEU A 7 -15.16 -6.03 2.13
C LEU A 7 -16.61 -6.19 1.65
N SER A 8 -17.52 -5.35 2.13
CA SER A 8 -18.93 -5.37 1.69
C SER A 8 -19.06 -5.13 0.19
N ALA A 9 -18.33 -4.14 -0.35
CA ALA A 9 -18.28 -3.90 -1.79
C ALA A 9 -17.63 -5.06 -2.56
N ALA A 10 -16.58 -5.67 -2.03
CA ALA A 10 -15.89 -6.81 -2.67
C ALA A 10 -16.79 -8.06 -2.73
N LEU A 11 -17.50 -8.39 -1.64
CA LEU A 11 -18.48 -9.48 -1.60
C LEU A 11 -19.55 -9.33 -2.68
N THR A 12 -20.03 -8.10 -2.87
CA THR A 12 -20.98 -7.77 -3.94
C THR A 12 -20.41 -8.11 -5.33
N TYR A 13 -19.13 -7.81 -5.59
CA TYR A 13 -18.47 -8.14 -6.86
C TYR A 13 -18.25 -9.63 -7.06
N VAL A 14 -18.00 -10.37 -5.99
CA VAL A 14 -17.80 -11.83 -6.02
C VAL A 14 -19.14 -12.58 -6.15
N GLY A 15 -20.25 -11.94 -5.79
CA GLY A 15 -21.59 -12.52 -5.78
C GLY A 15 -21.90 -13.27 -4.49
N MET A 16 -21.32 -12.82 -3.38
CA MET A 16 -21.55 -13.36 -2.03
C MET A 16 -22.36 -12.35 -1.20
N ASP A 17 -23.09 -12.85 -0.21
CA ASP A 17 -23.89 -11.99 0.66
C ASP A 17 -22.98 -11.18 1.60
N ALA A 18 -23.26 -9.89 1.74
CA ALA A 18 -22.51 -8.99 2.62
C ALA A 18 -22.88 -9.17 4.09
N ASP A 19 -24.03 -9.80 4.37
CA ASP A 19 -24.53 -10.04 5.74
C ASP A 19 -23.58 -10.92 6.57
N ILE A 20 -22.70 -11.71 5.92
CA ILE A 20 -21.64 -12.49 6.59
C ILE A 20 -20.72 -11.60 7.45
N LEU A 21 -20.61 -10.30 7.15
CA LEU A 21 -19.77 -9.35 7.90
C LEU A 21 -20.43 -8.85 9.20
N ASP A 22 -21.71 -9.15 9.41
CA ASP A 22 -22.47 -8.81 10.62
C ASP A 22 -22.59 -9.98 11.61
N GLU A 23 -22.10 -11.17 11.23
CA GLU A 23 -22.09 -12.33 12.09
C GLU A 23 -21.08 -12.20 13.25
N GLU A 24 -21.43 -12.75 14.43
CA GLU A 24 -20.61 -12.66 15.65
C GLU A 24 -19.17 -13.20 15.46
N ASN A 25 -19.02 -14.19 14.56
CA ASN A 25 -17.73 -14.82 14.25
C ASN A 25 -17.25 -14.55 12.82
N ALA A 26 -17.71 -13.46 12.18
CA ALA A 26 -17.35 -13.13 10.80
C ALA A 26 -15.83 -13.11 10.54
N LEU A 27 -15.02 -12.59 11.48
CA LEU A 27 -13.55 -12.58 11.35
C LEU A 27 -12.90 -13.97 11.43
N GLN A 28 -13.66 -14.99 11.85
CA GLN A 28 -13.22 -16.39 11.86
C GLN A 28 -13.62 -17.14 10.60
N ASP A 29 -14.53 -16.61 9.79
CA ASP A 29 -14.89 -17.18 8.51
C ASP A 29 -13.68 -17.19 7.55
N GLU A 30 -13.49 -18.30 6.84
CA GLU A 30 -12.30 -18.50 6.00
C GLU A 30 -12.33 -17.64 4.74
N ASP A 31 -13.51 -17.37 4.18
CA ASP A 31 -13.65 -16.49 3.01
C ASP A 31 -13.43 -15.03 3.43
N VAL A 32 -13.94 -14.61 4.60
CA VAL A 32 -13.67 -13.28 5.16
C VAL A 32 -12.18 -13.10 5.45
N LYS A 33 -11.52 -14.07 6.10
CA LYS A 33 -10.06 -14.04 6.33
C LYS A 33 -9.29 -13.92 5.02
N LEU A 34 -9.71 -14.63 3.98
CA LEU A 34 -9.08 -14.55 2.68
C LEU A 34 -9.30 -13.16 2.04
N LEU A 35 -10.50 -12.60 2.11
CA LEU A 35 -10.77 -11.24 1.62
C LEU A 35 -9.95 -10.17 2.35
N ILE A 36 -9.74 -10.32 3.67
CA ILE A 36 -8.85 -9.42 4.44
C ILE A 36 -7.42 -9.50 3.90
N LYS A 37 -6.90 -10.71 3.64
CA LYS A 37 -5.57 -10.88 3.01
C LYS A 37 -5.53 -10.25 1.61
N CYS A 38 -6.56 -10.46 0.80
CA CYS A 38 -6.70 -9.84 -0.52
C CYS A 38 -6.76 -8.31 -0.44
N THR A 39 -7.29 -7.75 0.66
CA THR A 39 -7.24 -6.31 0.94
C THR A 39 -5.82 -5.83 1.13
N GLY A 40 -4.99 -6.56 1.89
CA GLY A 40 -3.55 -6.30 2.00
C GLY A 40 -2.84 -6.29 0.65
N PHE A 41 -3.10 -7.30 -0.21
CA PHE A 41 -2.50 -7.36 -1.54
C PHE A 41 -2.92 -6.18 -2.44
N ALA A 42 -4.20 -5.81 -2.44
CA ALA A 42 -4.68 -4.66 -3.20
C ALA A 42 -4.03 -3.35 -2.71
N ILE A 43 -3.89 -3.18 -1.39
CA ILE A 43 -3.21 -2.02 -0.80
C ILE A 43 -1.74 -1.98 -1.19
N ASP A 44 -1.05 -3.13 -1.19
CA ASP A 44 0.35 -3.24 -1.57
C ASP A 44 0.55 -2.90 -3.05
N GLU A 45 -0.31 -3.41 -3.94
CA GLU A 45 -0.30 -3.11 -5.37
C GLU A 45 -0.53 -1.61 -5.61
N ILE A 46 -1.55 -1.03 -4.98
CA ILE A 46 -1.82 0.42 -5.06
C ILE A 46 -0.60 1.21 -4.59
N SER A 47 -0.01 0.84 -3.45
CA SER A 47 1.08 1.61 -2.83
C SER A 47 2.43 1.40 -3.51
N SER A 48 2.66 0.29 -4.20
CA SER A 48 3.92 0.02 -4.89
C SER A 48 3.92 0.48 -6.34
N GLU A 49 2.78 0.39 -7.04
CA GLU A 49 2.72 0.64 -8.49
C GLU A 49 2.06 1.96 -8.87
N TYR A 50 1.06 2.41 -8.11
CA TYR A 50 0.22 3.54 -8.53
C TYR A 50 0.43 4.79 -7.69
N LEU A 51 0.37 4.65 -6.35
CA LEU A 51 0.33 5.75 -5.40
C LEU A 51 1.32 5.52 -4.25
N PRO A 52 2.65 5.69 -4.48
CA PRO A 52 3.65 5.43 -3.46
C PRO A 52 3.55 6.36 -2.25
N ILE A 53 3.44 5.76 -1.07
CA ILE A 53 3.50 6.49 0.21
C ILE A 53 4.92 6.99 0.40
N ALA A 54 5.09 8.31 0.50
CA ALA A 54 6.38 8.93 0.77
C ALA A 54 6.60 9.03 2.28
N CYS A 55 7.76 8.55 2.73
CA CYS A 55 8.14 8.43 4.13
C CYS A 55 9.47 9.20 4.31
N PHE A 56 9.64 9.88 5.44
CA PHE A 56 10.87 10.59 5.80
C PHE A 56 11.22 10.29 7.25
N GLU A 57 12.46 9.88 7.48
CA GLU A 57 13.00 9.75 8.85
C GLU A 57 14.50 9.99 8.89
N GLU A 58 15.01 10.28 10.08
CA GLU A 58 16.44 10.41 10.35
C GLU A 58 16.99 9.07 10.84
N VAL A 59 18.03 8.56 10.18
CA VAL A 59 18.67 7.28 10.50
C VAL A 59 20.15 7.47 10.71
N GLU A 60 20.68 6.92 11.79
CA GLU A 60 22.11 6.89 12.08
C GLU A 60 22.78 5.74 11.33
N SER A 61 23.96 6.00 10.77
CA SER A 61 24.75 4.98 10.08
C SER A 61 25.72 4.26 11.02
N ASP A 62 25.88 2.97 10.75
CA ASP A 62 26.87 2.09 11.38
C ASP A 62 27.81 1.55 10.29
N GLY A 63 29.07 1.99 10.30
CA GLY A 63 30.08 1.57 9.32
C GLY A 63 29.70 1.92 7.89
N LYS A 64 29.19 3.13 7.69
CA LYS A 64 28.72 3.74 6.43
C LYS A 64 27.49 3.07 5.84
N LYS A 65 26.69 2.43 6.69
CA LYS A 65 25.47 1.70 6.31
C LYS A 65 24.29 2.18 7.11
N LEU A 66 23.21 2.50 6.42
CA LEU A 66 21.88 2.67 7.01
C LEU A 66 21.13 1.36 6.76
N ARG A 67 20.95 0.50 7.77
CA ARG A 67 20.33 -0.81 7.55
C ARG A 67 18.83 -0.61 7.40
N TYR A 68 18.19 -1.34 6.49
CA TYR A 68 16.74 -1.23 6.31
C TYR A 68 15.94 -1.63 7.55
N SER A 69 16.53 -2.46 8.43
CA SER A 69 15.95 -2.82 9.74
C SER A 69 15.84 -1.66 10.73
N ASP A 70 16.58 -0.59 10.51
CA ASP A 70 16.68 0.54 11.44
C ASP A 70 15.64 1.63 11.12
N PHE A 71 14.89 1.45 10.04
CA PHE A 71 13.80 2.33 9.60
C PHE A 71 12.49 1.93 10.29
N SER A 72 11.67 2.91 10.62
CA SER A 72 10.34 2.69 11.22
C SER A 72 9.42 1.90 10.29
N ASN A 73 9.55 2.11 8.98
CA ASN A 73 8.89 1.32 7.94
C ASN A 73 9.94 0.83 6.95
N MET A 74 9.81 -0.44 6.52
CA MET A 74 10.74 -1.03 5.56
C MET A 74 10.80 -0.20 4.27
N PRO A 75 11.98 0.34 3.88
CA PRO A 75 12.10 1.10 2.65
C PRO A 75 11.95 0.22 1.41
N LEU A 76 10.99 0.55 0.54
CA LEU A 76 10.85 -0.08 -0.77
C LEU A 76 11.76 0.58 -1.82
N ARG A 77 11.76 1.91 -1.85
CA ARG A 77 12.58 2.70 -2.77
C ARG A 77 13.09 3.95 -2.10
N VAL A 78 14.42 4.07 -1.99
CA VAL A 78 15.08 5.27 -1.49
C VAL A 78 15.08 6.33 -2.59
N LYS A 79 14.47 7.48 -2.32
CA LYS A 79 14.40 8.61 -3.25
C LYS A 79 15.57 9.56 -3.06
N LYS A 80 15.90 9.87 -1.81
CA LYS A 80 16.94 10.85 -1.46
C LYS A 80 17.51 10.54 -0.09
N VAL A 81 18.82 10.73 0.03
CA VAL A 81 19.53 10.75 1.30
C VAL A 81 20.12 12.15 1.44
N GLY A 82 19.95 12.77 2.59
CA GLY A 82 20.44 14.10 2.85
C GLY A 82 21.00 14.27 4.25
N ARG A 83 21.81 15.31 4.41
CA ARG A 83 22.39 15.73 5.69
C ARG A 83 22.60 17.24 5.64
N ASP A 84 22.28 17.93 6.72
CA ASP A 84 22.43 19.39 6.84
C ASP A 84 21.79 20.17 5.67
N GLY A 85 20.60 19.74 5.23
CA GLY A 85 19.87 20.33 4.11
C GLY A 85 20.45 20.06 2.72
N LYS A 86 21.50 19.24 2.60
CA LYS A 86 22.15 18.89 1.33
C LYS A 86 21.92 17.43 0.96
N SER A 87 21.81 17.16 -0.34
CA SER A 87 21.74 15.79 -0.86
C SER A 87 23.10 15.11 -0.76
N VAL A 88 23.12 13.84 -0.34
CA VAL A 88 24.31 13.01 -0.17
C VAL A 88 24.27 11.86 -1.18
N PRO A 89 25.37 11.58 -1.92
CA PRO A 89 25.45 10.41 -2.78
C PRO A 89 25.30 9.11 -1.97
N PHE A 90 24.45 8.20 -2.45
CA PHE A 90 24.21 6.91 -1.81
C PHE A 90 24.14 5.77 -2.85
N ARG A 91 24.25 4.52 -2.38
CA ARG A 91 23.92 3.33 -3.17
C ARG A 91 22.99 2.42 -2.36
N ALA A 92 21.86 2.04 -2.95
CA ALA A 92 21.02 0.99 -2.38
C ALA A 92 21.70 -0.38 -2.58
N ARG A 93 21.75 -1.17 -1.51
CA ARG A 93 22.29 -2.53 -1.48
C ARG A 93 21.28 -3.46 -0.82
N PRO A 94 21.37 -4.78 -1.04
CA PRO A 94 20.56 -5.72 -0.27
C PRO A 94 20.77 -5.51 1.24
N GLY A 95 19.68 -5.17 1.93
CA GLY A 95 19.65 -4.97 3.39
C GLY A 95 20.11 -3.60 3.91
N TYR A 96 20.68 -2.71 3.08
CA TYR A 96 21.16 -1.40 3.56
C TYR A 96 21.35 -0.34 2.46
N ILE A 97 21.47 0.92 2.89
CA ILE A 97 21.92 2.05 2.07
C ILE A 97 23.38 2.34 2.41
N GLU A 98 24.23 2.32 1.39
CA GLU A 98 25.65 2.67 1.49
C GLU A 98 25.83 4.18 1.33
N VAL A 99 26.46 4.83 2.31
CA VAL A 99 26.85 6.25 2.31
C VAL A 99 28.38 6.38 2.33
N LYS A 100 28.91 7.59 2.14
CA LYS A 100 30.39 7.80 2.10
C LYS A 100 31.02 7.99 3.48
N GLU A 101 30.23 8.49 4.43
CA GLU A 101 30.67 8.94 5.75
C GLU A 101 29.63 8.51 6.78
N ASP A 102 30.06 8.37 8.04
CA ASP A 102 29.18 8.06 9.15
C ASP A 102 28.45 9.31 9.69
N GLY A 103 27.37 9.06 10.42
CA GLY A 103 26.52 10.07 11.05
C GLY A 103 25.03 9.83 10.80
N VAL A 104 24.24 10.86 11.12
CA VAL A 104 22.78 10.88 10.96
C VAL A 104 22.40 11.46 9.60
N PHE A 105 21.49 10.78 8.90
CA PHE A 105 21.01 11.16 7.59
C PHE A 105 19.49 11.23 7.57
N GLY A 106 18.94 12.29 6.97
CA GLY A 106 17.53 12.33 6.60
C GLY A 106 17.31 11.56 5.31
N VAL A 107 16.41 10.58 5.33
CA VAL A 107 16.15 9.70 4.20
C VAL A 107 14.70 9.85 3.75
N GLU A 108 14.50 10.24 2.50
CA GLU A 108 13.20 10.19 1.83
C GLU A 108 13.09 8.87 1.06
N TYR A 109 12.06 8.09 1.34
CA TYR A 109 11.84 6.78 0.73
C TYR A 109 10.35 6.50 0.52
N THR A 110 10.02 5.37 -0.12
CA THR A 110 8.65 4.87 -0.19
C THR A 110 8.47 3.64 0.66
N CYS A 111 7.31 3.50 1.28
CA CYS A 111 6.98 2.38 2.16
C CYS A 111 5.59 1.81 1.88
N LEU A 112 5.33 0.58 2.32
CA LEU A 112 3.99 0.02 2.35
C LEU A 112 3.27 0.48 3.63
N PRO A 113 1.95 0.73 3.58
CA PRO A 113 1.19 0.98 4.79
C PRO A 113 0.99 -0.31 5.59
N ALA A 114 0.61 -0.17 6.85
CA ALA A 114 0.13 -1.30 7.63
C ALA A 114 -1.17 -1.86 7.03
N HIS A 115 -1.33 -3.19 7.11
CA HIS A 115 -2.55 -3.85 6.65
C HIS A 115 -3.64 -3.78 7.74
N PRO A 116 -4.89 -3.45 7.37
CA PRO A 116 -6.00 -3.48 8.31
C PRO A 116 -6.34 -4.93 8.70
N SER A 117 -6.84 -5.12 9.92
CA SER A 117 -7.18 -6.45 10.45
C SER A 117 -8.56 -6.52 11.11
N ALA A 118 -9.03 -5.40 11.66
CA ALA A 118 -10.37 -5.26 12.19
C ALA A 118 -11.28 -4.53 11.21
N PHE A 119 -12.58 -4.85 11.22
CA PHE A 119 -13.58 -4.21 10.35
C PHE A 119 -13.63 -2.68 10.44
N THR A 120 -13.34 -2.14 11.62
CA THR A 120 -13.30 -0.70 11.88
C THR A 120 -12.00 -0.03 11.45
N ASP A 121 -10.96 -0.81 11.11
CA ASP A 121 -9.67 -0.25 10.73
C ASP A 121 -9.80 0.58 9.46
N ALA A 122 -9.15 1.74 9.46
CA ALA A 122 -9.06 2.58 8.28
C ALA A 122 -8.05 1.99 7.30
N ILE A 123 -8.39 2.01 6.01
CA ILE A 123 -7.43 1.70 4.95
C ILE A 123 -6.60 2.95 4.66
N VAL A 124 -5.28 2.80 4.79
CA VAL A 124 -4.30 3.89 4.58
C VAL A 124 -3.72 3.78 3.17
N LEU A 125 -3.82 4.87 2.40
CA LEU A 125 -3.25 5.02 1.05
C LEU A 125 -2.64 6.43 0.92
N ALA A 126 -1.70 6.62 -0.01
CA ALA A 126 -1.03 7.92 -0.19
C ALA A 126 -2.00 9.05 -0.59
N TYR A 127 -3.05 8.70 -1.34
CA TYR A 127 -4.12 9.61 -1.75
C TYR A 127 -5.48 8.93 -1.63
N PRO A 128 -6.58 9.70 -1.54
CA PRO A 128 -7.92 9.14 -1.57
C PRO A 128 -8.18 8.35 -2.84
N VAL A 129 -8.45 7.05 -2.69
CA VAL A 129 -8.96 6.16 -3.74
C VAL A 129 -10.43 5.85 -3.42
N PRO A 130 -11.34 5.71 -4.38
CA PRO A 130 -12.71 5.30 -4.10
C PRO A 130 -12.80 3.87 -3.54
N VAL A 131 -13.75 3.61 -2.63
CA VAL A 131 -14.01 2.27 -2.05
C VAL A 131 -14.19 1.22 -3.14
N LYS A 132 -14.97 1.55 -4.17
CA LYS A 132 -15.18 0.70 -5.36
C LYS A 132 -13.87 0.20 -5.94
N THR A 133 -12.90 1.09 -6.15
CA THR A 133 -11.66 0.75 -6.82
C THR A 133 -10.83 -0.20 -5.97
N VAL A 134 -10.72 0.04 -4.66
CA VAL A 134 -10.04 -0.91 -3.76
C VAL A 134 -10.76 -2.26 -3.78
N ALA A 135 -12.09 -2.27 -3.68
CA ALA A 135 -12.91 -3.48 -3.70
C ALA A 135 -12.75 -4.31 -5.00
N LEU A 136 -12.58 -3.67 -6.16
CA LEU A 136 -12.28 -4.37 -7.41
C LEU A 136 -10.94 -5.13 -7.32
N GLY A 137 -9.91 -4.49 -6.76
CA GLY A 137 -8.62 -5.14 -6.49
C GLY A 137 -8.78 -6.33 -5.56
N VAL A 138 -9.45 -6.15 -4.42
CA VAL A 138 -9.71 -7.22 -3.43
C VAL A 138 -10.46 -8.40 -4.07
N ALA A 139 -11.57 -8.12 -4.75
CA ALA A 139 -12.40 -9.14 -5.38
C ALA A 139 -11.65 -9.88 -6.49
N SER A 140 -10.81 -9.18 -7.27
CA SER A 140 -10.00 -9.80 -8.32
C SER A 140 -8.98 -10.81 -7.76
N GLN A 141 -8.31 -10.46 -6.65
CA GLN A 141 -7.35 -11.32 -5.96
C GLN A 141 -8.05 -12.52 -5.30
N TYR A 142 -9.20 -12.29 -4.68
CA TYR A 142 -10.02 -13.35 -4.10
C TYR A 142 -10.44 -14.37 -5.17
N CYS A 143 -10.97 -13.88 -6.29
CA CYS A 143 -11.35 -14.71 -7.43
C CYS A 143 -10.16 -15.49 -7.99
N LEU A 144 -8.97 -14.88 -8.05
CA LEU A 144 -7.75 -15.57 -8.50
C LEU A 144 -7.40 -16.75 -7.59
N ILE A 145 -7.37 -16.51 -6.27
CA ILE A 145 -6.98 -17.52 -5.27
C ILE A 145 -8.01 -18.66 -5.18
N THR A 146 -9.29 -18.33 -5.33
CA THR A 146 -10.39 -19.33 -5.29
C THR A 146 -10.68 -20.01 -6.63
N GLY A 147 -9.87 -19.74 -7.67
CA GLY A 147 -9.97 -20.42 -8.98
C GLY A 147 -11.02 -19.87 -9.94
N ARG A 148 -11.62 -18.71 -9.64
CA ARG A 148 -12.57 -17.98 -10.51
C ARG A 148 -11.85 -17.06 -11.49
N TYR A 149 -11.01 -17.63 -12.36
CA TYR A 149 -10.05 -16.89 -13.19
C TYR A 149 -10.70 -15.90 -14.18
N GLU A 150 -11.84 -16.24 -14.77
CA GLU A 150 -12.55 -15.36 -15.70
C GLU A 150 -13.02 -14.08 -14.99
N GLN A 151 -13.64 -14.23 -13.82
CA GLN A 151 -14.10 -13.12 -12.99
C GLN A 151 -12.91 -12.28 -12.48
N SER A 152 -11.83 -12.94 -12.06
CA SER A 152 -10.59 -12.27 -11.65
C SER A 152 -10.04 -11.37 -12.77
N THR A 153 -9.98 -11.87 -14.01
CA THR A 153 -9.46 -11.12 -15.16
C THR A 153 -10.31 -9.87 -15.45
N VAL A 154 -11.64 -10.00 -15.43
CA VAL A 154 -12.55 -8.87 -15.66
C VAL A 154 -12.39 -7.81 -14.56
N LEU A 155 -12.40 -8.22 -13.29
CA LEU A 155 -12.30 -7.30 -12.15
C LEU A 155 -10.93 -6.62 -12.08
N SER A 156 -9.85 -7.33 -12.37
CA SER A 156 -8.49 -6.77 -12.45
C SER A 156 -8.36 -5.73 -13.59
N GLY A 157 -8.99 -5.98 -14.73
CA GLY A 157 -9.09 -5.00 -15.82
C GLY A 157 -9.79 -3.72 -15.38
N MET A 158 -10.95 -3.84 -14.72
CA MET A 158 -11.68 -2.69 -14.18
C MET A 158 -10.88 -1.93 -13.11
N PHE A 159 -10.21 -2.65 -12.21
CA PHE A 159 -9.33 -2.08 -11.19
C PHE A 159 -8.22 -1.24 -11.84
N THR A 160 -7.55 -1.78 -12.86
CA THR A 160 -6.47 -1.11 -13.58
C THR A 160 -6.94 0.18 -14.25
N GLU A 161 -8.09 0.16 -14.92
CA GLU A 161 -8.64 1.37 -15.56
C GLU A 161 -9.08 2.44 -14.54
N ASP A 162 -9.71 2.03 -13.44
CA ASP A 162 -10.06 2.95 -12.34
C ASP A 162 -8.78 3.56 -11.75
N MET A 163 -7.73 2.77 -11.51
CA MET A 163 -6.45 3.26 -10.98
C MET A 163 -5.73 4.20 -11.95
N ARG A 164 -5.78 3.97 -13.26
CA ARG A 164 -5.24 4.93 -14.26
C ARG A 164 -5.93 6.30 -14.22
N THR A 165 -7.16 6.35 -13.75
CA THR A 165 -7.90 7.60 -13.57
C THR A 165 -7.56 8.25 -12.24
N ASN A 166 -7.56 7.46 -11.15
CA ASN A 166 -7.35 7.94 -9.78
C ASN A 166 -5.89 8.25 -9.46
N ALA A 167 -4.92 7.53 -10.04
CA ALA A 167 -3.50 7.72 -9.78
C ALA A 167 -2.87 8.91 -10.51
N ARG A 168 -3.66 9.64 -11.33
CA ARG A 168 -3.15 10.86 -11.98
C ARG A 168 -2.95 11.92 -10.90
N PRO A 169 -1.73 12.44 -10.72
CA PRO A 169 -1.54 13.57 -9.83
C PRO A 169 -2.43 14.71 -10.29
N TYR A 170 -3.26 15.24 -9.39
CA TYR A 170 -3.94 16.51 -9.64
C TYR A 170 -2.86 17.52 -10.01
N ARG A 171 -3.03 18.23 -11.13
CA ARG A 171 -2.10 19.29 -11.53
C ARG A 171 -1.84 20.18 -10.32
N SER A 172 -0.60 20.21 -9.85
CA SER A 172 -0.20 21.12 -8.80
C SER A 172 -0.52 22.53 -9.30
N PHE A 173 -1.39 23.23 -8.57
CA PHE A 173 -1.46 24.68 -8.72
C PHE A 173 -0.13 25.19 -8.18
N ASP A 174 0.74 25.68 -9.07
CA ASP A 174 1.94 26.39 -8.65
C ASP A 174 1.47 27.59 -7.83
N TRP A 175 1.68 27.52 -6.53
CA TRP A 175 1.64 28.70 -5.68
C TRP A 175 2.80 29.59 -6.15
N LYS A 176 2.50 30.54 -7.05
CA LYS A 176 3.40 31.64 -7.34
C LYS A 176 3.67 32.35 -6.01
N ARG A 177 4.87 32.14 -5.47
CA ARG A 177 5.41 32.95 -4.38
C ARG A 177 5.69 34.36 -4.88
#